data_AF-A0A661T8L9-F1
#
_entry.id   AF-A0A661T8L9-F1
#
_cell.length_a   1.000
_cell.length_b   1.000
_cell.length_c   1.000
_cell.angle_alpha   90.00
_cell.angle_beta   90.00
_cell.angle_gamma   90.00
#
_symmetry.space_group_name_H-M   'P 1'
#
loop_
_entity.id
_entity.type
_entity.pdbx_description
1 polymer ?
#
loop_
_entity_poly.entity_id
_entity_poly.type
_entity_poly.pdbx_seq_one_letter_code
_entity_poly.pdbx_strand_id
1 'polypeptide(L)'
;MAVVGAGHEPGIRRYINDDIDIKALETLPPKGKFSGVLKWLIPAVIVCLIIFGFFQGGVDAGKDMIVWWVAVNGIFAGIGAIIAFGHPLTILAAICAAPLTSLNPMIAAGWVSGLVEAVARKPKVRDLESLPDDIMSARGFWRNKATRILLVVVFTNLGSGIGTFVALPMMMKVLGE
;
A
#
# COMPACT_ATOMS: atom_id res chain seq x y z
N MET A 1 32.29 10.18 24.44
CA MET A 1 32.45 10.74 23.08
C MET A 1 31.29 10.24 22.26
N ALA A 2 30.56 11.12 21.58
CA ALA A 2 29.52 10.73 20.63
C ALA A 2 30.10 10.82 19.21
N VAL A 3 29.99 9.74 18.44
CA VAL A 3 30.38 9.73 17.02
C VAL A 3 29.12 10.04 16.22
N VAL A 4 29.16 11.11 15.42
CA VAL A 4 27.99 11.59 14.66
C VAL A 4 28.34 11.63 13.18
N GLY A 5 27.43 11.18 12.32
CA GLY A 5 27.64 11.17 10.87
C GLY A 5 27.77 12.58 10.30
N ALA A 6 28.63 12.75 9.28
CA ALA A 6 28.98 14.04 8.68
C ALA A 6 27.77 14.85 8.18
N GLY A 7 26.66 14.19 7.82
CA GLY A 7 25.42 14.88 7.41
C GLY A 7 24.70 15.62 8.54
N HIS A 8 24.90 15.22 9.79
CA HIS A 8 24.25 15.82 10.96
C HIS A 8 25.14 16.83 11.70
N GLU A 9 26.46 16.76 11.51
CA GLU A 9 27.44 17.65 12.16
C GLU A 9 27.13 19.15 11.99
N PRO A 10 26.81 19.67 10.79
CA PRO A 10 26.59 21.10 10.60
C PRO A 10 25.35 21.61 11.35
N GLY A 11 24.28 20.80 11.39
CA GLY A 11 23.05 21.10 12.11
C GLY A 11 23.27 21.12 13.62
N ILE A 12 23.99 20.13 14.14
CA ILE A 12 24.33 20.07 15.57
C ILE A 12 25.13 21.29 15.98
N ARG A 13 26.23 21.61 15.28
CA ARG A 13 27.05 22.79 15.63
C ARG A 13 26.27 24.11 15.63
N ARG A 14 25.29 24.24 14.72
CA ARG A 14 24.48 25.45 14.59
C ARG A 14 23.50 25.65 15.74
N TYR A 15 22.92 24.58 16.26
CA TYR A 15 21.83 24.65 17.25
C TYR A 15 22.21 24.05 18.61
N ILE A 16 23.48 23.68 18.84
CA ILE A 16 23.93 23.02 20.09
C ILE A 16 23.77 23.87 21.35
N ASN A 17 23.73 25.19 21.21
CA ASN A 17 23.54 26.13 22.32
C ASN A 17 22.11 26.69 22.39
N ASP A 18 21.24 26.28 21.46
CA ASP A 18 19.86 26.75 21.41
C ASP A 18 18.97 25.83 22.25
N ASP A 19 18.19 26.40 23.16
CA ASP A 19 17.20 25.66 23.94
C ASP A 19 15.93 25.50 23.09
N ILE A 20 15.88 24.42 22.31
CA ILE A 20 14.77 24.12 21.40
C ILE A 20 13.69 23.35 22.16
N ASP A 21 12.50 23.93 22.30
CA ASP A 21 11.35 23.24 22.89
C ASP A 21 10.85 22.12 21.96
N ILE A 22 11.33 20.91 22.24
CA ILE A 22 10.93 19.68 21.55
C ILE A 22 9.54 19.17 21.98
N LYS A 23 8.94 19.68 23.07
CA LYS A 23 7.63 19.19 23.55
C LYS A 23 6.52 19.43 22.56
N ALA A 24 6.60 20.50 21.78
CA ALA A 24 5.65 20.78 20.70
C ALA A 24 5.68 19.69 19.60
N LEU A 25 6.82 19.01 19.40
CA LEU A 25 6.98 17.92 18.43
C LEU A 25 6.48 16.57 18.97
N GLU A 26 6.34 16.43 20.29
CA GLU A 26 5.79 15.23 20.93
C GLU A 26 4.26 15.17 20.84
N THR A 27 3.61 16.30 20.58
CA THR A 27 2.15 16.38 20.46
C THR A 27 1.71 16.22 19.01
N LEU A 28 1.01 15.13 18.71
CA LEU A 28 0.32 14.97 17.42
C LEU A 28 -0.92 15.88 17.39
N PRO A 29 -1.12 16.70 16.35
CA PRO A 29 -2.33 17.50 16.22
C PRO A 29 -3.56 16.57 16.17
N PRO A 30 -4.69 16.98 16.77
CA PRO A 30 -5.88 16.14 16.81
C PRO A 30 -6.35 15.84 15.38
N LYS A 31 -6.52 14.55 15.06
CA LYS A 31 -7.02 14.11 13.75
C LYS A 31 -8.40 14.72 13.52
N GLY A 32 -8.58 15.45 12.42
CA GLY A 32 -9.89 16.01 12.07
C GLY A 32 -10.94 14.90 11.95
N LYS A 33 -12.08 15.05 12.63
CA LYS A 33 -13.14 14.03 12.72
C LYS A 33 -13.62 13.52 11.34
N PHE A 34 -13.61 14.39 10.32
CA PHE A 34 -13.97 14.05 8.94
C PHE A 34 -13.00 13.09 8.24
N SER A 35 -11.70 13.16 8.56
CA SER A 35 -10.68 12.27 7.99
C SER A 35 -10.86 10.81 8.41
N GLY A 36 -11.40 10.59 9.62
CA GLY A 36 -11.71 9.24 10.11
C GLY A 36 -12.86 8.58 9.35
N VAL A 37 -13.96 9.31 9.16
CA VAL A 37 -15.18 8.78 8.51
C VAL A 37 -14.96 8.57 7.01
N LEU A 38 -14.30 9.50 6.33
CA LEU A 38 -14.11 9.43 4.88
C LEU A 38 -13.33 8.19 4.43
N LYS A 39 -12.39 7.71 5.27
CA LYS A 39 -11.62 6.49 5.00
C LYS A 39 -12.46 5.21 5.04
N TRP A 40 -13.56 5.22 5.81
CA TRP A 40 -14.48 4.08 5.91
C TRP A 40 -15.61 4.11 4.89
N LEU A 41 -15.79 5.23 4.18
CA LEU A 41 -16.83 5.39 3.17
C LEU A 41 -16.74 4.30 2.08
N ILE A 42 -15.55 4.09 1.51
CA ILE A 42 -15.35 3.12 0.42
C ILE A 42 -15.63 1.68 0.90
N PRO A 43 -15.03 1.19 2.01
CA PRO A 43 -15.39 -0.12 2.57
C PRO A 43 -16.88 -0.28 2.86
N ALA A 44 -17.51 0.74 3.45
CA ALA A 44 -18.93 0.70 3.78
C ALA A 44 -19.80 0.55 2.52
N VAL A 45 -19.49 1.30 1.45
CA VAL A 45 -20.20 1.20 0.17
C VAL A 45 -20.07 -0.20 -0.43
N ILE A 46 -18.88 -0.79 -0.42
CA ILE A 46 -18.65 -2.14 -0.96
C ILE A 46 -19.45 -3.18 -0.17
N VAL A 47 -19.41 -3.11 1.17
CA VAL A 47 -20.18 -4.02 2.02
C VAL A 47 -21.69 -3.87 1.80
N CYS A 48 -22.18 -2.63 1.72
CA CYS A 48 -23.59 -2.37 1.42
C CYS A 48 -24.02 -2.91 0.06
N LEU A 49 -23.19 -2.77 -0.98
CA LEU A 49 -23.46 -3.31 -2.31
C LEU A 49 -23.55 -4.84 -2.29
N ILE A 50 -22.60 -5.50 -1.63
CA ILE A 50 -22.62 -6.97 -1.52
C ILE A 50 -23.88 -7.42 -0.77
N ILE A 51 -24.20 -6.80 0.37
CA ILE A 51 -25.41 -7.11 1.14
C ILE A 51 -26.66 -6.90 0.27
N PHE A 52 -26.75 -5.78 -0.45
CA PHE A 52 -27.86 -5.50 -1.35
C PHE A 52 -27.97 -6.54 -2.47
N GLY A 53 -26.85 -7.00 -3.03
CA GLY A 53 -26.80 -8.09 -3.99
C GLY A 53 -27.40 -9.39 -3.46
N PHE A 54 -27.13 -9.75 -2.20
CA PHE A 54 -27.76 -10.90 -1.55
C PHE A 54 -29.28 -10.73 -1.37
N PHE A 55 -29.75 -9.51 -1.08
CA PHE A 55 -31.18 -9.25 -0.92
C PHE A 55 -31.96 -9.21 -2.25
N GLN A 56 -31.39 -8.59 -3.29
CA GLN A 56 -32.09 -8.33 -4.55
C GLN A 56 -31.89 -9.43 -5.59
N GLY A 57 -30.66 -9.93 -5.76
CA GLY A 57 -30.30 -10.97 -6.73
C GLY A 57 -30.11 -12.37 -6.13
N GLY A 58 -30.37 -12.51 -4.82
CA GLY A 58 -30.25 -13.78 -4.11
C GLY A 58 -28.80 -14.23 -3.87
N VAL A 59 -28.64 -15.50 -3.48
CA VAL A 59 -27.36 -16.08 -3.08
C VAL A 59 -26.35 -16.13 -4.24
N ASP A 60 -26.81 -16.33 -5.46
CA ASP A 60 -25.94 -16.48 -6.63
C ASP A 60 -25.34 -15.14 -7.05
N ALA A 61 -26.15 -14.07 -7.17
CA ALA A 61 -25.64 -12.73 -7.45
C ALA A 61 -24.67 -12.23 -6.35
N GLY A 62 -25.01 -12.48 -5.07
CA GLY A 62 -24.13 -12.12 -3.96
C GLY A 62 -22.77 -12.83 -3.99
N LYS A 63 -22.75 -14.13 -4.35
CA LYS A 63 -21.51 -14.89 -4.56
C LYS A 63 -20.71 -14.34 -5.74
N ASP A 64 -21.37 -14.07 -6.87
CA ASP A 64 -20.71 -13.55 -8.07
C ASP A 64 -20.08 -12.18 -7.81
N MET A 65 -20.76 -11.30 -7.07
CA MET A 65 -20.19 -10.02 -6.65
C MET A 65 -18.91 -10.18 -5.83
N ILE A 66 -18.89 -11.13 -4.88
CA ILE A 66 -17.69 -11.42 -4.07
C ILE A 66 -16.57 -11.99 -4.95
N VAL A 67 -16.89 -12.93 -5.84
CA VAL A 67 -15.90 -13.54 -6.74
C VAL A 67 -15.29 -12.48 -7.66
N TRP A 68 -16.12 -11.64 -8.29
CA TRP A 68 -15.65 -10.55 -9.14
C TRP A 68 -14.84 -9.51 -8.35
N TRP A 69 -15.28 -9.17 -7.14
CA TRP A 69 -14.54 -8.26 -6.26
C TRP A 69 -13.13 -8.78 -5.97
N VAL A 70 -13.03 -10.04 -5.55
CA VAL A 70 -11.77 -10.71 -5.21
C VAL A 70 -10.89 -10.86 -6.45
N ALA A 71 -11.46 -11.30 -7.57
CA ALA A 71 -10.74 -11.50 -8.82
C ALA A 71 -10.17 -10.19 -9.35
N VAL A 72 -10.98 -9.13 -9.48
CA VAL A 72 -10.54 -7.84 -10.02
C VAL A 72 -9.48 -7.22 -9.13
N ASN A 73 -9.71 -7.12 -7.81
CA ASN A 73 -8.71 -6.55 -6.90
C ASN A 73 -7.41 -7.35 -6.91
N GLY A 74 -7.52 -8.68 -6.85
CA GLY A 74 -6.36 -9.58 -6.85
C GLY A 74 -5.56 -9.48 -8.14
N ILE A 75 -6.21 -9.54 -9.31
CA ILE A 75 -5.55 -9.49 -10.62
C ILE A 75 -4.82 -8.16 -10.81
N PHE A 76 -5.47 -7.02 -10.57
CA PHE A 76 -4.81 -5.72 -10.75
C PHE A 76 -3.65 -5.51 -9.76
N ALA A 77 -3.80 -5.93 -8.50
CA ALA A 77 -2.72 -5.87 -7.52
C ALA A 77 -1.55 -6.81 -7.88
N GLY A 78 -1.85 -8.00 -8.38
CA GLY A 78 -0.88 -8.97 -8.88
C GLY A 78 -0.12 -8.45 -10.10
N ILE A 79 -0.82 -7.83 -11.06
CA ILE A 79 -0.19 -7.14 -12.20
C ILE A 79 0.75 -6.04 -11.72
N GLY A 80 0.35 -5.25 -10.72
CA GLY A 80 1.22 -4.27 -10.08
C GLY A 80 2.51 -4.89 -9.52
N ALA A 81 2.40 -6.01 -8.80
CA ALA A 81 3.55 -6.74 -8.29
C ALA A 81 4.45 -7.32 -9.41
N ILE A 82 3.85 -7.77 -10.53
CA ILE A 82 4.57 -8.26 -11.71
C ILE A 82 5.37 -7.13 -12.38
N ILE A 83 4.77 -5.95 -12.55
CA ILE A 83 5.43 -4.77 -13.13
C ILE A 83 6.63 -4.33 -12.27
N ALA A 84 6.52 -4.47 -10.95
CA ALA A 84 7.63 -4.24 -10.02
C ALA A 84 8.72 -5.33 -10.08
N PHE A 85 8.56 -6.38 -10.89
CA PHE A 85 9.40 -7.59 -10.91
C PHE A 85 9.55 -8.22 -9.52
N GLY A 86 8.44 -8.24 -8.78
CA GLY A 86 8.36 -8.89 -7.47
C GLY A 86 8.61 -10.39 -7.56
N HIS A 87 9.01 -10.97 -6.44
CA HIS A 87 9.12 -12.41 -6.27
C HIS A 87 7.75 -13.10 -6.47
N PRO A 88 7.67 -14.35 -6.96
CA PRO A 88 6.40 -15.06 -7.09
C PRO A 88 5.55 -15.08 -5.80
N LEU A 89 6.19 -15.21 -4.64
CA LEU A 89 5.53 -15.13 -3.33
C LEU A 89 4.90 -13.74 -3.08
N THR A 90 5.54 -12.67 -3.54
CA THR A 90 5.05 -11.30 -3.44
C THR A 90 3.81 -11.08 -4.29
N ILE A 91 3.75 -11.70 -5.47
CA ILE A 91 2.59 -11.65 -6.35
C ILE A 91 1.41 -12.37 -5.69
N LEU A 92 1.63 -13.57 -5.13
CA LEU A 92 0.59 -14.30 -4.40
C LEU A 92 0.11 -13.51 -3.17
N ALA A 93 1.04 -12.93 -2.41
CA ALA A 93 0.70 -12.09 -1.27
C ALA A 93 -0.13 -10.86 -1.69
N ALA A 94 0.22 -10.20 -2.80
CA ALA A 94 -0.54 -9.08 -3.34
C ALA A 94 -1.98 -9.49 -3.74
N ILE A 95 -2.13 -10.62 -4.44
CA ILE A 95 -3.44 -11.14 -4.88
C ILE A 95 -4.34 -11.44 -3.68
N CYS A 96 -3.81 -12.12 -2.66
CA CYS A 96 -4.57 -12.48 -1.46
C CYS A 96 -4.86 -11.27 -0.55
N ALA A 97 -3.91 -10.34 -0.42
CA ALA A 97 -4.04 -9.18 0.45
C ALA A 97 -4.95 -8.10 -0.13
N ALA A 98 -4.97 -7.89 -1.45
CA ALA A 98 -5.73 -6.82 -2.10
C ALA A 98 -7.22 -6.76 -1.72
N PRO A 99 -8.02 -7.84 -1.84
CA PRO A 99 -9.45 -7.77 -1.51
C PRO A 99 -9.70 -7.52 -0.01
N LEU A 100 -8.82 -8.02 0.86
CA LEU A 100 -8.92 -7.83 2.31
C LEU A 100 -8.55 -6.41 2.73
N THR A 101 -7.52 -5.85 2.11
CA THR A 101 -6.99 -4.52 2.39
C THR A 101 -7.85 -3.41 1.79
N SER A 102 -8.50 -3.64 0.65
CA SER A 102 -9.48 -2.70 0.10
C SER A 102 -10.68 -2.48 1.05
N LEU A 103 -10.98 -3.43 1.94
CA LEU A 103 -11.99 -3.30 2.99
C LEU A 103 -11.44 -2.72 4.30
N ASN A 104 -10.13 -2.55 4.43
CA ASN A 104 -9.48 -2.03 5.63
C ASN A 104 -8.53 -0.85 5.30
N PRO A 105 -8.95 0.40 5.56
CA PRO A 105 -8.14 1.57 5.23
C PRO A 105 -6.85 1.70 6.05
N MET A 106 -6.63 0.84 7.05
CA MET A 106 -5.44 0.85 7.89
C MET A 106 -4.26 0.08 7.29
N ILE A 107 -4.52 -0.90 6.43
CA ILE A 107 -3.49 -1.78 5.88
C ILE A 107 -3.60 -1.74 4.36
N ALA A 108 -2.55 -1.30 3.67
CA ALA A 108 -2.53 -1.32 2.20
C ALA A 108 -1.96 -2.64 1.68
N ALA A 109 -2.48 -3.15 0.56
CA ALA A 109 -2.02 -4.37 -0.09
C ALA A 109 -0.50 -4.38 -0.33
N GLY A 110 0.05 -3.22 -0.68
CA GLY A 110 1.47 -2.99 -0.92
C GLY A 110 2.34 -3.15 0.31
N TRP A 111 1.84 -2.88 1.52
CA TRP A 111 2.61 -3.14 2.74
C TRP A 111 2.78 -4.64 2.97
N VAL A 112 1.74 -5.43 2.72
CA VAL A 112 1.80 -6.89 2.84
C VAL A 112 2.74 -7.47 1.78
N SER A 113 2.57 -7.09 0.51
CA SER A 113 3.43 -7.57 -0.57
C SER A 113 4.87 -7.07 -0.41
N GLY A 114 5.08 -5.82 0.00
CA GLY A 114 6.40 -5.24 0.27
C GLY A 114 7.15 -5.94 1.40
N LEU A 115 6.46 -6.32 2.48
CA LEU A 115 7.04 -7.13 3.56
C LEU A 115 7.44 -8.52 3.06
N VAL A 116 6.58 -9.17 2.26
CA VAL A 116 6.91 -10.47 1.66
C VAL A 116 8.11 -10.35 0.71
N GLU A 117 8.20 -9.28 -0.09
CA GLU A 117 9.35 -9.00 -0.95
C GLU A 117 10.62 -8.77 -0.13
N ALA A 118 10.54 -8.00 0.97
CA ALA A 118 11.66 -7.74 1.85
C ALA A 118 12.19 -9.03 2.51
N VAL A 119 11.30 -9.95 2.87
CA VAL A 119 11.68 -11.25 3.45
C VAL A 119 12.23 -12.19 2.38
N ALA A 120 11.59 -12.27 1.21
CA ALA A 120 12.01 -13.14 0.10
C ALA A 120 13.31 -12.67 -0.56
N ARG A 121 13.50 -11.36 -0.70
CA ARG A 121 14.69 -10.71 -1.25
C ARG A 121 15.29 -9.72 -0.25
N LYS A 122 15.85 -10.25 0.84
CA LYS A 122 16.50 -9.46 1.90
C LYS A 122 17.47 -8.41 1.30
N PRO A 123 17.22 -7.11 1.52
CA PRO A 123 18.13 -6.05 1.12
C PRO A 123 19.40 -6.10 1.98
N LYS A 124 20.55 -5.80 1.38
CA LYS A 124 21.85 -5.74 2.07
C LYS A 124 22.19 -4.29 2.43
N VAL A 125 23.11 -4.09 3.38
CA VAL A 125 23.60 -2.76 3.76
C VAL A 125 24.12 -1.98 2.55
N ARG A 126 24.85 -2.64 1.65
CA ARG A 126 25.32 -2.04 0.39
C ARG A 126 24.18 -1.52 -0.49
N ASP A 127 23.02 -2.17 -0.47
CA ASP A 127 21.85 -1.72 -1.24
C ASP A 127 21.25 -0.44 -0.62
N LEU A 128 21.45 -0.19 0.68
CA LEU A 128 21.04 1.06 1.34
C LEU A 128 22.05 2.19 1.10
N GLU A 129 23.34 1.86 1.10
CA GLU A 129 24.40 2.83 0.79
C GLU A 129 24.34 3.33 -0.65
N SER A 130 23.98 2.46 -1.61
CA SER A 130 23.84 2.84 -3.01
C SER A 130 22.48 3.48 -3.37
N LEU A 131 21.58 3.67 -2.39
CA LEU A 131 20.27 4.27 -2.63
C LEU A 131 20.35 5.65 -3.33
N PRO A 132 21.20 6.60 -2.90
CA PRO A 132 21.24 7.93 -3.51
C PRO A 132 21.58 7.90 -5.00
N ASP A 133 22.43 6.97 -5.42
CA ASP A 133 22.83 6.81 -6.81
C ASP A 133 21.78 6.03 -7.61
N ASP A 134 21.22 4.97 -7.04
CA ASP A 134 20.27 4.09 -7.71
C ASP A 134 18.91 4.77 -7.95
N ILE A 135 18.51 5.75 -7.14
CA ILE A 135 17.28 6.52 -7.35
C ILE A 135 17.38 7.53 -8.51
N MET A 136 18.57 7.85 -9.01
CA MET A 136 18.74 8.81 -10.10
C MET A 136 18.37 8.24 -11.47
N SER A 137 18.12 6.93 -11.57
CA SER A 137 17.73 6.30 -12.83
C SER A 137 16.60 5.29 -12.64
N ALA A 138 15.68 5.22 -13.61
CA ALA A 138 14.61 4.22 -13.59
C ALA A 138 15.18 2.79 -13.56
N ARG A 139 16.29 2.52 -14.25
CA ARG A 139 16.92 1.20 -14.20
C ARG A 139 17.52 0.87 -12.82
N GLY A 140 18.08 1.87 -12.12
CA GLY A 140 18.60 1.72 -10.76
C GLY A 140 17.50 1.33 -9.77
N PHE A 141 16.33 1.95 -9.88
CA PHE A 141 15.13 1.64 -9.09
C PHE A 141 14.73 0.15 -9.15
N TRP A 142 14.80 -0.47 -10.33
CA TRP A 142 14.50 -1.90 -10.47
C TRP A 142 15.69 -2.80 -10.12
N ARG A 143 16.93 -2.33 -10.24
CA ARG A 143 18.13 -3.13 -9.95
C ARG A 143 18.37 -3.30 -8.45
N ASN A 144 18.18 -2.22 -7.69
CA ASN A 144 18.41 -2.22 -6.26
C ASN A 144 17.23 -2.88 -5.52
N LYS A 145 17.55 -3.76 -4.55
CA LYS A 145 16.55 -4.54 -3.82
C LYS A 145 15.71 -3.68 -2.89
N ALA A 146 16.30 -2.67 -2.26
CA ALA A 146 15.60 -1.77 -1.34
C ALA A 146 14.60 -0.89 -2.10
N THR A 147 15.01 -0.30 -3.22
CA THR A 147 14.10 0.47 -4.08
C THR A 147 13.03 -0.40 -4.72
N ARG A 148 13.35 -1.66 -5.07
CA ARG A 148 12.37 -2.59 -5.63
C ARG A 148 11.23 -2.90 -4.65
N ILE A 149 11.52 -3.03 -3.35
CA ILE A 149 10.48 -3.19 -2.33
C ILE A 149 9.51 -2.00 -2.36
N LEU A 150 10.04 -0.77 -2.48
CA LEU A 150 9.20 0.43 -2.62
C LEU A 150 8.36 0.40 -3.90
N LEU A 151 8.92 -0.04 -5.03
CA LEU A 151 8.18 -0.21 -6.28
C LEU A 151 7.04 -1.21 -6.11
N VAL A 152 7.29 -2.36 -5.49
CA VAL A 152 6.26 -3.37 -5.18
C VAL A 152 5.13 -2.73 -4.37
N VAL A 153 5.45 -2.01 -3.30
CA VAL A 153 4.46 -1.36 -2.45
C VAL A 153 3.60 -0.39 -3.27
N VAL A 154 4.23 0.47 -4.07
CA VAL A 154 3.54 1.49 -4.87
C VAL A 154 2.67 0.86 -5.96
N PHE A 155 3.22 -0.04 -6.76
CA PHE A 155 2.48 -0.66 -7.87
C PHE A 155 1.36 -1.59 -7.38
N THR A 156 1.57 -2.32 -6.29
CA THR A 156 0.50 -3.14 -5.68
C THR A 156 -0.62 -2.25 -5.12
N ASN A 157 -0.30 -1.13 -4.47
CA ASN A 157 -1.30 -0.19 -3.97
C ASN A 157 -2.08 0.47 -5.12
N LEU A 158 -1.38 0.87 -6.18
CA LEU A 158 -2.01 1.45 -7.36
C LEU A 158 -2.93 0.42 -8.05
N GLY A 159 -2.47 -0.82 -8.19
CA GLY A 159 -3.27 -1.92 -8.72
C GLY A 159 -4.52 -2.20 -7.89
N SER A 160 -4.41 -2.29 -6.56
CA SER A 160 -5.56 -2.46 -5.66
C SER A 160 -6.54 -1.27 -5.73
N GLY A 161 -6.04 -0.04 -5.82
CA GLY A 161 -6.88 1.15 -5.98
C GLY A 161 -7.66 1.15 -7.29
N ILE A 162 -7.00 0.84 -8.41
CA ILE A 162 -7.64 0.69 -9.72
C ILE A 162 -8.65 -0.46 -9.68
N GLY A 163 -8.28 -1.59 -9.07
CA GLY A 163 -9.15 -2.76 -8.92
C GLY A 163 -10.44 -2.42 -8.16
N THR A 164 -10.36 -1.64 -7.09
CA THR A 164 -11.52 -1.14 -6.36
C THR A 164 -12.42 -0.26 -7.24
N PHE A 165 -11.82 0.66 -8.00
CA PHE A 165 -12.56 1.57 -8.87
C PHE A 165 -13.25 0.85 -10.03
N VAL A 166 -12.62 -0.19 -10.59
CA VAL A 166 -13.18 -1.02 -11.68
C VAL A 166 -14.21 -2.02 -11.16
N ALA A 167 -14.02 -2.57 -9.97
CA ALA A 167 -14.92 -3.57 -9.41
C ALA A 167 -16.28 -2.99 -9.00
N LEU A 168 -16.33 -1.73 -8.54
CA LEU A 168 -17.59 -1.05 -8.19
C LEU A 168 -18.62 -1.03 -9.34
N PRO A 169 -18.33 -0.50 -10.55
CA PRO A 169 -19.27 -0.51 -11.66
C PRO A 169 -19.55 -1.92 -12.19
N MET A 170 -18.61 -2.86 -12.10
CA MET A 170 -18.84 -4.26 -12.47
C MET A 170 -19.88 -4.91 -11.55
N MET A 171 -19.77 -4.70 -10.23
CA MET A 171 -20.74 -5.17 -9.24
C MET A 171 -22.13 -4.58 -9.47
N MET A 172 -22.21 -3.30 -9.87
CA MET A 172 -23.51 -2.68 -10.23
C MET A 172 -24.13 -3.27 -11.50
N LYS A 173 -23.33 -3.74 -12.47
CA LYS A 173 -23.86 -4.43 -13.66
C LYS A 173 -24.44 -5.80 -13.31
N VAL A 174 -23.74 -6.59 -12.49
CA VAL A 174 -24.22 -7.92 -12.03
C VAL A 174 -25.54 -7.81 -11.28
N LEU A 175 -25.81 -6.70 -10.62
CA LEU A 175 -27.05 -6.42 -9.91
C LEU A 175 -28.22 -6.02 -10.83
N GLY A 176 -27.92 -5.55 -12.05
CA GLY A 176 -28.89 -5.09 -13.03
C GLY A 176 -29.26 -6.12 -14.11
N GLU A 177 -28.57 -7.27 -14.13
CA GLU A 177 -28.92 -8.47 -14.91
C GLU A 177 -29.79 -9.42 -14.06
#